data_AF-A0AAP9E9S3-F1
#
_entry.id   AF-A0AAP9E9S3-F1
#
_cell.length_a   1.000
_cell.length_b   1.000
_cell.length_c   1.000
_cell.angle_alpha   90.00
_cell.angle_beta   90.00
_cell.angle_gamma   90.00
#
_symmetry.space_group_name_H-M   'P 1'
#
loop_
_entity.id
_entity.type
_entity.pdbx_description
1 polymer ?
#
loop_
_entity_poly.entity_id
_entity_poly.type
_entity_poly.pdbx_seq_one_letter_code
_entity_poly.pdbx_strand_id
1 'polypeptide(L)' 'MKSTIELPDDLKRRIDLLAERSNLSPSRIIEDALSHGRSLAWQEKWTSGVRAGLAEAEAGEFVSEEEIDAVLNKYAKA' A
#
# COMPACT_ATOMS: atom_id res chain seq x y z
N MET A 1 -16.28 -16.39 0.68
CA MET A 1 -17.07 -15.20 0.31
C MET A 1 -16.93 -15.00 -1.19
N LYS A 2 -18.02 -14.76 -1.93
CA LYS A 2 -17.93 -14.36 -3.35
C LYS A 2 -17.97 -12.83 -3.39
N SER A 3 -16.84 -12.20 -3.69
CA SER A 3 -16.76 -10.76 -3.95
C SER A 3 -16.78 -10.55 -5.45
N THR A 4 -17.70 -9.72 -5.95
CA THR A 4 -17.67 -9.25 -7.34
C THR A 4 -16.84 -7.98 -7.37
N ILE A 5 -15.72 -8.01 -8.09
CA ILE A 5 -14.82 -6.86 -8.28
C ILE A 5 -14.85 -6.53 -9.76
N GLU A 6 -15.25 -5.32 -10.10
CA GLU A 6 -15.11 -4.79 -11.46
C GLU A 6 -13.63 -4.49 -11.71
N LEU A 7 -13.03 -5.20 -12.67
CA LEU A 7 -11.65 -5.01 -13.07
C LEU A 7 -11.62 -4.30 -14.44
N PRO A 8 -10.70 -3.34 -14.66
CA PRO A 8 -10.50 -2.77 -15.99
C PRO A 8 -10.23 -3.87 -17.03
N ASP A 9 -10.76 -3.69 -18.25
CA ASP A 9 -10.69 -4.71 -19.32
C ASP A 9 -9.26 -5.19 -19.60
N ASP A 10 -8.28 -4.28 -19.54
CA ASP A 10 -6.86 -4.63 -19.71
C ASP A 10 -6.37 -5.60 -18.63
N LEU A 11 -6.73 -5.35 -17.37
CA LEU A 11 -6.33 -6.18 -16.25
C LEU A 11 -7.01 -7.54 -16.32
N LYS A 12 -8.30 -7.58 -16.67
CA LYS A 12 -9.04 -8.82 -16.90
C LYS A 12 -8.36 -9.67 -17.98
N ARG A 13 -8.06 -9.07 -19.13
CA ARG A 13 -7.37 -9.75 -20.25
C ARG A 13 -6.01 -10.33 -19.82
N ARG A 14 -5.24 -9.59 -19.03
CA ARG A 14 -3.94 -10.07 -18.52
C ARG A 14 -4.09 -11.27 -17.58
N ILE A 15 -5.12 -11.28 -16.73
CA ILE A 15 -5.43 -12.40 -15.83
C ILE A 15 -5.88 -13.62 -16.64
N ASP A 16 -6.74 -13.44 -17.64
CA ASP A 16 -7.21 -14.53 -18.50
C ASP A 16 -6.03 -15.21 -19.23
N LEU A 17 -5.13 -14.42 -19.82
CA LEU A 17 -3.91 -14.94 -20.47
C LEU A 17 -2.99 -15.67 -19.49
N LEU A 18 -2.94 -15.24 -18.23
CA LEU A 18 -2.13 -15.91 -17.20
C LEU A 18 -2.79 -17.23 -16.75
N ALA A 19 -4.11 -17.26 -16.65
CA ALA A 19 -4.89 -18.47 -16.34
C ALA A 19 -4.66 -19.56 -17.39
N GLU A 20 -4.72 -19.19 -18.68
CA GLU A 20 -4.45 -20.10 -19.81
C GLU A 20 -3.07 -20.77 -19.73
N ARG A 21 -2.07 -20.04 -19.22
CA ARG A 21 -0.67 -20.52 -19.17
C ARG A 21 -0.32 -21.26 -17.88
N SER A 22 -1.06 -21.02 -16.80
CA SER A 22 -0.74 -21.53 -15.45
C SER A 22 -1.63 -22.67 -14.97
N ASN A 23 -2.70 -23.00 -15.73
CA ASN A 23 -3.74 -23.95 -15.33
C ASN A 23 -4.42 -23.57 -13.99
N LEU A 24 -4.32 -22.30 -13.59
CA LEU A 24 -4.99 -21.72 -12.42
C LEU A 24 -6.26 -20.99 -12.86
N SER A 25 -7.28 -21.00 -12.00
CA SER A 25 -8.45 -20.14 -12.22
C SER A 25 -8.09 -18.66 -12.01
N PRO A 26 -8.74 -17.73 -12.74
CA PRO A 26 -8.60 -16.28 -12.51
C PRO A 26 -8.77 -15.89 -11.04
N SER A 27 -9.73 -16.48 -10.34
CA SER A 27 -9.97 -16.22 -8.92
C SER A 27 -8.79 -16.60 -8.03
N ARG A 28 -8.11 -17.72 -8.32
CA ARG A 28 -6.91 -18.13 -7.56
C ARG A 28 -5.71 -17.24 -7.86
N ILE A 29 -5.56 -16.77 -9.10
CA ILE A 29 -4.52 -15.79 -9.46
C ILE A 29 -4.73 -14.48 -8.70
N ILE A 30 -5.97 -13.97 -8.65
CA ILE A 30 -6.30 -12.75 -7.93
C ILE A 30 -6.08 -12.92 -6.42
N GLU A 31 -6.55 -14.02 -5.85
CA GLU A 31 -6.38 -14.32 -4.43
C GLU A 31 -4.90 -14.41 -4.04
N ASP A 32 -4.10 -15.12 -4.84
CA ASP A 32 -2.66 -15.22 -4.63
C ASP A 32 -1.97 -13.85 -4.74
N ALA A 33 -2.33 -13.05 -5.76
CA ALA A 33 -1.80 -11.71 -5.93
C ALA A 33 -2.18 -10.77 -4.76
N LEU A 34 -3.37 -10.89 -4.20
CA LEU A 34 -3.79 -10.07 -3.05
C LEU A 34 -3.17 -10.56 -1.74
N SER A 35 -3.03 -11.87 -1.56
CA SER A 35 -2.52 -12.49 -0.33
C SER A 35 -1.00 -12.39 -0.23
N HIS A 36 -0.29 -12.54 -1.35
CA HIS A 36 1.17 -12.65 -1.40
C HIS A 36 1.84 -11.53 -2.20
N GLY A 37 1.11 -10.72 -2.97
CA GLY A 37 1.66 -9.65 -3.81
C GLY A 37 2.22 -8.44 -3.06
N ARG A 38 2.57 -8.60 -1.77
CA ARG A 38 3.12 -7.59 -0.86
C ARG A 38 2.25 -6.36 -0.65
N SER A 39 1.02 -6.32 -1.16
CA SER A 39 0.19 -5.12 -1.15
C SER A 39 -0.71 -5.04 0.09
N LEU A 40 -1.41 -6.10 0.49
CA LEU A 40 -2.44 -5.94 1.53
C LEU A 40 -1.85 -5.64 2.92
N ALA A 41 -0.98 -6.51 3.43
CA ALA A 41 -0.32 -6.29 4.72
C ALA A 41 0.53 -5.00 4.74
N TRP A 42 1.12 -4.62 3.60
CA TRP A 42 1.83 -3.35 3.48
C TRP A 42 0.87 -2.15 3.49
N GLN A 43 -0.26 -2.21 2.77
CA GLN A 43 -1.30 -1.18 2.75
C GLN A 43 -1.90 -0.96 4.14
N GLU A 44 -2.16 -2.04 4.88
CA GLU A 44 -2.63 -1.99 6.27
C GLU A 44 -1.60 -1.28 7.17
N LYS A 45 -0.33 -1.70 7.09
CA LYS A 45 0.75 -1.08 7.87
C LYS A 45 0.96 0.39 7.50
N TRP A 46 0.96 0.71 6.21
CA TRP A 46 1.09 2.08 5.69
C TRP A 46 -0.05 2.96 6.21
N THR A 47 -1.30 2.52 6.03
CA THR A 47 -2.49 3.26 6.45
C THR A 47 -2.51 3.47 7.97
N SER A 48 -2.11 2.45 8.73
CA SER A 48 -1.97 2.54 10.19
C SER A 48 -0.93 3.58 10.59
N GLY A 49 0.25 3.54 9.97
CA GLY A 49 1.32 4.51 10.23
C GLY A 49 0.91 5.95 9.87
N VAL A 50 0.25 6.16 8.73
CA VAL A 50 -0.28 7.47 8.35
C VAL A 50 -1.30 7.97 9.37
N ARG A 51 -2.21 7.12 9.83
CA ARG A 51 -3.20 7.49 10.85
C ARG A 51 -2.56 7.84 12.19
N ALA A 52 -1.54 7.11 12.61
CA ALA A 52 -0.79 7.41 13.83
C ALA A 52 -0.10 8.78 13.74
N GLY A 53 0.64 9.03 12.66
CA GLY A 53 1.31 10.33 12.47
C GLY A 53 0.33 11.51 12.38
N LEU A 54 -0.84 11.33 11.76
CA LEU A 54 -1.88 12.37 11.76
C LEU A 54 -2.41 12.66 13.18
N ALA A 55 -2.59 11.63 14.00
CA ALA A 55 -3.04 11.81 15.38
C ALA A 55 -1.99 12.50 16.25
N GLU A 56 -0.71 12.13 16.10
CA GLU A 56 0.41 12.81 16.75
C GLU A 56 0.47 14.29 16.32
N ALA A 57 0.22 14.59 15.04
CA ALA A 57 0.23 15.96 14.53
C ALA A 57 -0.92 16.80 15.09
N GLU A 58 -2.12 16.23 15.18
CA GLU A 58 -3.29 16.89 15.77
C GLU A 58 -3.08 17.15 17.28
N ALA A 59 -2.35 16.27 17.97
CA ALA A 59 -1.97 16.44 19.37
C ALA A 59 -0.79 17.43 19.58
N GLY A 60 -0.10 17.84 18.51
CA GLY A 60 1.13 18.63 18.61
C GLY A 60 2.35 17.83 19.05
N GLU A 61 2.30 16.50 18.97
CA GLU A 61 3.33 15.54 19.42
C GLU A 61 4.09 14.88 18.24
N PHE A 62 3.82 15.30 16.99
CA PHE A 62 4.42 14.69 15.81
C PHE A 62 5.93 14.91 15.68
N VAL A 63 6.41 16.06 16.11
CA VAL A 63 7.82 16.44 16.02
C VAL A 63 8.10 17.56 17.01
N SER A 64 9.28 17.54 17.63
CA SER A 64 9.73 18.65 18.51
C SER A 64 10.37 19.78 17.71
N GLU A 65 10.48 20.97 18.30
CA GLU A 65 11.16 22.10 17.67
C GLU A 65 12.64 21.79 17.40
N GLU A 66 13.30 21.09 18.31
CA GLU A 66 14.71 20.69 18.17
C GLU A 66 14.93 19.73 17.00
N GLU A 67 13.97 18.83 16.75
CA GLU A 67 14.01 17.91 15.61
C GLU A 67 13.84 18.66 14.28
N ILE A 68 12.96 19.66 14.24
CA ILE A 68 12.80 20.55 13.08
C ILE A 68 14.12 21.30 12.80
N ASP A 69 14.70 21.91 13.84
CA ASP A 69 15.96 22.65 13.72
C ASP A 69 17.11 21.76 13.23
N ALA A 70 17.19 20.51 13.72
CA ALA A 70 18.19 19.54 13.26
C ALA A 70 18.04 19.24 11.75
N VAL A 71 16.80 19.07 11.27
CA VAL A 71 16.53 18.85 9.84
C VAL A 71 16.90 20.08 9.02
N LEU A 72 16.47 21.28 9.41
CA LEU A 72 16.77 22.52 8.69
C LEU A 72 18.27 22.78 8.61
N ASN A 73 18.99 22.61 9.71
CA ASN A 73 20.45 22.79 9.76
C ASN A 73 21.23 21.79 8.90
N LYS A 74 20.72 20.55 8.76
CA LYS A 74 21.34 19.54 7.88
C LYS A 74 21.35 19.99 6.41
N TYR A 75 20.33 20.69 5.96
CA TYR A 75 20.20 21.13 4.56
C TYR A 75 20.59 22.59 4.32
N ALA A 76 20.78 23.40 5.37
CA ALA A 76 21.20 24.80 5.25
C ALA A 76 22.63 25.01 4.72
N LYS A 77 23.45 23.95 4.65
CA LYS A 77 24.82 23.98 4.10
C LYS A 77 24.93 23.43 2.66
N ALA A 78 23.80 23.20 1.99
CA ALA A 78 23.76 22.78 0.58
C ALA A 78 23.73 24.00 -0.37
#